data_AF-N6ZN03-F1
#
_entry.id   AF-N6ZN03-F1
#
_cell.length_a   1.000
_cell.length_b   1.000
_cell.length_c   1.000
_cell.angle_alpha   90.00
_cell.angle_beta   90.00
_cell.angle_gamma   90.00
#
_symmetry.space_group_name_H-M   'P 1'
#
loop_
_entity.id
_entity.type
_entity.pdbx_description
1 polymer ?
#
loop_
_entity_poly.entity_id
_entity_poly.type
_entity_poly.pdbx_seq_one_letter_code
_entity_poly.pdbx_strand_id
1 'polypeptide(L)' 'MTFATDLIAELEHATAVRPIPRVRALHLPPPEAAESRNGEFCALELDDGALGLSYVLLAACRTTPCKMPHRPRILRA' A
#
# COMPACT_ATOMS: atom_id res chain seq x y z
N MET A 1 -6.98 12.03 24.73
CA MET A 1 -7.13 10.74 24.04
C MET A 1 -6.09 10.69 22.93
N THR A 2 -4.97 10.02 23.16
CA THR A 2 -3.77 10.07 22.29
C THR A 2 -3.49 8.77 21.55
N PHE A 3 -4.36 7.76 21.66
CA PHE A 3 -4.16 6.41 21.12
C PHE A 3 -3.63 6.37 19.67
N ALA A 4 -4.17 7.23 18.80
CA ALA A 4 -3.69 7.32 17.41
C ALA A 4 -2.22 7.79 17.34
N THR A 5 -1.86 8.81 18.11
CA THR A 5 -0.50 9.34 18.21
C THR A 5 0.45 8.31 18.82
N ASP A 6 0.00 7.57 19.84
CA ASP A 6 0.80 6.56 20.53
C ASP A 6 1.14 5.38 19.59
N LEU A 7 0.16 4.91 18.79
CA LEU A 7 0.39 3.88 17.79
C LEU A 7 1.35 4.32 16.68
N ILE A 8 1.25 5.59 16.24
CA ILE A 8 2.15 6.13 15.23
C ILE A 8 3.59 6.14 15.77
N ALA A 9 3.79 6.64 17.00
CA ALA A 9 5.10 6.68 17.63
C ALA A 9 5.71 5.28 17.79
N GLU A 10 4.89 4.27 18.13
CA GLU A 10 5.36 2.89 18.25
C GLU A 10 5.77 2.29 16.88
N LEU A 11 5.01 2.56 15.82
CA LEU A 11 5.35 2.16 14.46
C LEU A 11 6.63 2.84 13.96
N GLU A 12 6.79 4.15 14.20
CA GLU A 12 8.01 4.90 13.88
C GLU A 12 9.22 4.31 14.61
N HIS A 13 9.09 4.03 15.90
CA HIS A 13 10.17 3.41 16.68
C HIS A 13 10.54 2.01 16.16
N ALA A 14 9.55 1.17 15.89
CA ALA A 14 9.76 -0.20 15.41
C ALA A 14 10.40 -0.26 14.01
N THR A 15 10.18 0.78 13.20
CA THR A 15 10.68 0.86 11.82
C THR A 15 11.93 1.73 11.66
N ALA A 16 12.34 2.50 12.67
CA ALA A 16 13.45 3.46 12.60
C ALA A 16 14.79 2.88 12.10
N VAL A 17 15.05 1.60 12.38
CA VAL A 17 16.32 0.92 12.01
C VAL A 17 16.10 -0.17 10.96
N ARG A 18 14.86 -0.46 10.59
CA ARG A 18 14.52 -1.51 9.63
C ARG A 18 14.32 -0.89 8.25
N PRO A 19 14.83 -1.50 7.16
CA PRO A 19 14.49 -1.05 5.83
C PRO A 19 12.97 -1.12 5.65
N ILE A 20 12.37 -0.03 5.17
CA ILE A 20 10.95 0.00 4.84
C ILE A 20 10.73 -1.00 3.69
N PRO A 21 9.83 -1.99 3.84
CA PRO A 21 9.55 -2.96 2.79
C PRO A 21 9.13 -2.26 1.51
N ARG A 22 9.67 -2.70 0.38
CA ARG A 22 9.34 -2.14 -0.93
C ARG A 22 8.16 -2.91 -1.50
N VAL A 23 7.21 -2.18 -2.06
CA VAL A 23 6.16 -2.82 -2.86
C VAL A 23 6.80 -3.44 -4.10
N ARG A 24 6.67 -4.75 -4.25
CA ARG A 24 7.07 -5.53 -5.42
C ARG A 24 6.00 -5.48 -6.50
N ALA A 25 4.75 -5.75 -6.13
CA ALA A 25 3.64 -5.80 -7.08
C ALA A 25 2.31 -5.35 -6.44
N LEU A 26 1.43 -4.84 -7.30
CA LEU A 26 0.03 -4.59 -6.99
C LEU A 26 -0.81 -5.57 -7.83
N HIS A 27 -1.46 -6.51 -7.15
CA HIS A 27 -2.34 -7.49 -7.76
C HIS A 27 -3.75 -6.91 -7.78
N LEU A 28 -4.17 -6.49 -8.98
CA LEU A 28 -5.51 -5.99 -9.20
C LEU A 28 -6.49 -7.16 -9.32
N PRO A 29 -7.72 -7.00 -8.80
CA PRO A 29 -8.77 -7.95 -9.08
C PRO A 29 -9.03 -7.96 -10.60
N PRO A 30 -9.46 -9.09 -11.15
CA PRO A 30 -9.65 -9.19 -12.58
C PRO A 30 -10.80 -8.26 -13.04
N PRO A 31 -10.84 -7.87 -14.34
CA PRO A 31 -11.73 -6.82 -14.82
C PRO A 31 -13.23 -7.10 -14.60
N GLU A 32 -13.64 -8.37 -14.53
CA GLU A 32 -15.04 -8.74 -14.28
C GLU A 32 -15.48 -8.48 -12.84
N ALA A 33 -14.55 -8.46 -11.89
CA ALA A 33 -14.83 -8.09 -10.51
C ALA A 33 -14.97 -6.57 -10.32
N ALA A 34 -14.57 -5.76 -11.30
CA ALA A 34 -14.44 -4.31 -11.23
C ALA A 34 -15.71 -3.53 -10.84
N GLU A 35 -16.90 -4.09 -11.09
CA GLU A 35 -18.19 -3.48 -10.76
C GLU A 35 -18.83 -4.11 -9.52
N SER A 36 -18.10 -5.00 -8.85
CA SER A 36 -18.55 -5.70 -7.65
C SER A 36 -17.74 -5.28 -6.43
N ARG A 37 -18.26 -5.59 -5.24
CA ARG A 37 -17.52 -5.43 -3.96
C ARG A 37 -16.18 -6.17 -3.95
N ASN A 38 -16.04 -7.23 -4.74
CA ASN A 38 -14.78 -7.98 -4.87
C ASN A 38 -13.73 -7.23 -5.71
N GLY A 39 -14.17 -6.26 -6.50
CA GLY A 39 -13.29 -5.38 -7.26
C GLY A 39 -12.67 -4.28 -6.44
N GLU A 40 -13.09 -4.05 -5.19
CA GLU A 40 -12.63 -2.94 -4.35
C GLU A 40 -11.32 -3.23 -3.59
N PHE A 41 -10.90 -4.49 -3.58
CA PHE A 41 -9.69 -4.96 -2.89
C PHE A 41 -8.60 -5.30 -3.88
N CYS A 42 -7.37 -4.91 -3.57
CA CYS A 42 -6.18 -5.34 -4.27
C CYS A 42 -5.21 -6.00 -3.28
N ALA A 43 -4.32 -6.86 -3.75
CA ALA A 43 -3.24 -7.38 -2.91
C ALA A 43 -1.94 -6.62 -3.19
N LEU A 44 -1.25 -6.21 -2.14
CA LEU A 44 0.10 -5.68 -2.19
C LEU A 44 1.07 -6.81 -1.88
N GLU A 45 2.04 -6.98 -2.76
CA GLU A 45 3.16 -7.88 -2.56
C GLU A 45 4.40 -7.08 -2.21
N LEU A 46 5.07 -7.48 -1.13
CA LEU A 46 6.35 -6.93 -0.71
C LEU A 46 7.51 -7.73 -1.30
N ASP A 47 8.69 -7.13 -1.29
CA ASP A 47 9.94 -7.70 -1.79
C ASP A 47 10.42 -8.93 -1.01
N ASP A 48 10.00 -9.10 0.23
CA ASP A 48 10.20 -10.32 1.04
C ASP A 48 9.18 -11.44 0.72
N GLY A 49 8.23 -11.19 -0.19
CA GLY A 49 7.18 -12.12 -0.58
C GLY A 49 5.94 -12.09 0.31
N ALA A 50 5.87 -11.20 1.31
CA ALA A 50 4.66 -11.01 2.09
C ALA A 50 3.53 -10.44 1.21
N LEU A 51 2.31 -10.93 1.43
CA LEU A 51 1.09 -10.50 0.72
C LEU A 51 0.09 -9.92 1.72
N GLY A 52 -0.43 -8.73 1.44
CA GLY A 52 -1.45 -8.06 2.24
C GLY A 52 -2.62 -7.57 1.40
N LEU A 53 -3.84 -7.61 1.95
CA LEU A 53 -5.03 -7.05 1.32
C LEU A 53 -5.13 -5.55 1.64
N SER A 54 -5.37 -4.74 0.61
CA SER A 54 -5.53 -3.29 0.73
C SER A 54 -6.80 -2.84 0.01
N TYR A 55 -7.54 -1.94 0.66
CA TYR A 55 -8.69 -1.26 0.07
C TYR A 55 -8.19 -0.05 -0.71
N VAL A 56 -8.41 -0.01 -2.02
CA VAL A 56 -7.97 1.10 -2.88
C VAL A 56 -9.21 1.73 -3.51
N LEU A 57 -9.39 3.04 -3.31
CA LEU A 57 -10.40 3.81 -4.05
C LEU A 57 -10.00 3.85 -5.53
N LEU A 58 -10.50 2.89 -6.32
CA LEU A 58 -10.06 2.59 -7.68
C LEU A 58 -10.34 3.67 -8.73
N ALA A 59 -11.03 4.75 -8.38
CA ALA A 59 -11.29 5.85 -9.31
C ALA A 59 -9.99 6.48 -9.87
N ALA A 60 -8.91 6.54 -9.06
CA ALA A 60 -7.63 7.10 -9.49
C ALA A 60 -6.62 6.06 -10.03
N CYS A 61 -6.76 4.78 -9.64
CA CYS A 61 -5.86 3.71 -10.07
C CYS A 61 -6.15 3.20 -11.49
N ARG A 62 -7.38 3.35 -12.00
CA ARG A 62 -7.75 2.90 -13.36
C ARG A 62 -7.27 3.82 -14.49
N THR A 63 -7.11 5.11 -14.22
CA THR A 63 -6.80 6.14 -15.23
C THR A 63 -5.32 6.51 -15.31
N THR A 64 -4.53 6.08 -14.33
CA THR A 64 -3.09 6.37 -14.29
C THR A 64 -2.34 5.05 -14.30
N PRO A 65 -1.50 4.76 -15.32
CA PRO A 65 -0.52 3.70 -15.18
C PRO A 65 0.30 4.04 -13.93
N CYS A 66 0.30 3.17 -12.93
CA CYS A 66 1.14 3.30 -11.76
C CYS A 66 2.59 3.09 -12.22
N LYS A 67 3.14 4.08 -12.94
CA LYS A 67 4.57 4.18 -13.17
C LYS A 67 5.14 4.46 -11.79
N MET A 68 5.71 3.45 -11.14
CA MET A 68 6.61 3.68 -10.03
C MET A 68 7.62 4.75 -10.49
N PRO A 69 7.59 5.98 -9.96
CA PRO A 69 8.63 6.92 -10.28
C PRO A 69 9.91 6.32 -9.72
N HIS A 70 10.98 6.30 -10.51
CA HIS A 70 12.26 5.70 -10.18
C HIS A 70 13.00 6.34 -8.98
N ARG A 71 12.31 7.08 -8.11
CA ARG A 71 12.81 7.50 -6.79
C ARG A 71 11.66 7.51 -5.78
N PRO A 72 11.78 6.81 -4.65
CA PRO A 72 10.85 7.00 -3.54
C PRO A 72 10.96 8.44 -3.07
N ARG A 73 9.88 9.23 -3.21
CA ARG A 73 9.72 10.41 -2.36
C ARG A 73 9.46 9.86 -0.96
N ILE A 74 10.52 9.79 -0.16
CA ILE A 74 10.42 9.62 1.28
C ILE A 74 9.58 10.80 1.76
N LEU A 75 8.35 10.54 2.18
CA LEU A 75 7.59 11.49 2.98
C LEU A 75 8.39 11.64 4.27
N ARG A 76 9.19 12.71 4.38
CA ARG A 76 9.71 13.16 5.66
C ARG A 76 8.52 13.75 6.40
N ALA A 77 8.01 13.01 7.39
CA ALA A 77 7.45 13.64 8.58
C ALA A 77 8.64 14.11 9.45
#